data_AF-A0A838B4A6-F1
#
_entry.id   AF-A0A838B4A6-F1
#
_cell.length_a   1.000
_cell.length_b   1.000
_cell.length_c   1.000
_cell.angle_alpha   90.00
_cell.angle_beta   90.00
_cell.angle_gamma   90.00
#
_symmetry.space_group_name_H-M   'P 1'
#
loop_
_entity.id
_entity.type
_entity.pdbx_description
1 polymer ?
#
loop_
_entity_poly.entity_id
_entity_poly.type
_entity_poly.pdbx_seq_one_letter_code
_entity_poly.pdbx_strand_id
1 'polypeptide(L)'
;MATFEERFLNKLKELGGAEEAVTNNAMRAQLGWKPERYEQTKKSLLEKKLITLAQGAGGKVRLANGAAVAPKALKVFISYAHVDETIMLQLLAHLKPITKLGLVDHWYDGKIKPGEKWAAAIKQKLNEADIVLLLISVDFINSEYCNEVELKDALSRHAQGLTEVIPIIARNCLWHDEAFGELQALPKNGQAITSWADRDDALTEVAKAVRARAQDLIGKKVN
;
A
#
# COMPACT_ATOMS: atom_id res chain seq x y z
N MET A 1 -6.01 2.37 -18.42
CA MET A 1 -4.99 2.86 -19.36
C MET A 1 -4.02 3.73 -18.57
N ALA A 2 -2.71 3.57 -18.74
CA ALA A 2 -1.73 4.40 -18.04
C ALA A 2 -1.87 5.87 -18.46
N THR A 3 -1.77 6.79 -17.50
CA THR A 3 -1.88 8.23 -17.76
C THR A 3 -0.71 8.73 -18.62
N PHE A 4 -0.85 9.89 -19.26
CA PHE A 4 0.27 10.47 -20.02
C PHE A 4 1.47 10.73 -19.12
N GLU A 5 1.28 11.17 -17.88
CA GLU A 5 2.36 11.37 -16.92
C GLU A 5 3.10 10.06 -16.58
N GLU A 6 2.36 8.98 -16.31
CA GLU A 6 2.94 7.66 -16.07
C GLU A 6 3.75 7.16 -17.28
N ARG A 7 3.20 7.32 -18.49
CA ARG A 7 3.90 6.92 -19.72
C ARG A 7 5.17 7.72 -19.94
N PHE A 8 5.16 9.01 -19.64
CA PHE A 8 6.35 9.86 -19.70
C PHE A 8 7.42 9.41 -18.71
N LEU A 9 7.05 9.21 -17.44
CA LEU A 9 7.98 8.82 -16.37
C LEU A 9 8.57 7.43 -16.60
N ASN A 10 7.74 6.46 -17.02
CA ASN A 10 8.21 5.12 -17.36
C ASN A 10 9.21 5.17 -18.51
N LYS A 11 8.94 5.96 -19.56
CA LYS A 11 9.85 6.05 -20.70
C LYS A 11 11.14 6.80 -20.37
N LEU A 12 11.05 7.83 -19.53
CA LEU A 12 12.23 8.54 -19.03
C LEU A 12 13.14 7.60 -18.21
N LYS A 13 12.55 6.77 -17.36
CA LYS A 13 13.27 5.75 -16.56
C LYS A 13 13.89 4.65 -17.43
N GLU A 14 13.22 4.24 -18.50
CA GLU A 14 13.75 3.27 -19.47
C GLU A 14 14.95 3.82 -20.23
N LEU A 15 14.93 5.09 -20.61
CA LEU A 15 15.97 5.72 -21.45
C LEU A 15 17.17 6.28 -20.66
N GLY A 16 16.95 6.77 -19.43
CA GLY A 16 17.97 7.46 -18.63
C GLY A 16 18.33 6.76 -17.32
N GLY A 17 17.75 5.60 -17.02
CA GLY A 17 17.94 4.97 -15.71
C GLY A 17 17.49 5.88 -14.55
N ALA A 18 18.11 5.71 -13.38
CA ALA A 18 17.71 6.46 -12.17
C ALA A 18 18.28 7.88 -12.11
N GLU A 19 19.40 8.18 -12.77
CA GLU A 19 20.15 9.43 -12.57
C GLU A 19 20.54 10.16 -13.87
N GLU A 20 20.35 9.55 -15.04
CA GLU A 20 20.83 10.11 -16.30
C GLU A 20 19.78 10.99 -16.99
N ALA A 21 20.24 12.13 -17.53
CA ALA A 21 19.37 13.09 -18.19
C ALA A 21 19.18 12.76 -19.67
N VAL A 22 17.91 12.63 -20.09
CA VAL A 22 17.51 12.29 -21.46
C VAL A 22 17.13 13.55 -22.24
N THR A 23 17.47 13.62 -23.52
CA THR A 23 17.13 14.77 -24.36
C THR A 23 15.63 14.83 -24.66
N ASN A 24 15.07 16.04 -24.79
CA ASN A 24 13.67 16.20 -25.19
C ASN A 24 13.40 15.57 -26.56
N ASN A 25 14.37 15.58 -27.48
CA ASN A 25 14.24 14.96 -28.80
C ASN A 25 14.11 13.43 -28.71
N ALA A 26 14.93 12.76 -27.88
CA ALA A 26 14.81 11.32 -27.67
C ALA A 26 13.46 10.95 -27.04
N MET A 27 13.02 11.72 -26.05
CA MET A 27 11.71 11.50 -25.42
C MET A 27 10.55 11.66 -26.41
N ARG A 28 10.55 12.72 -27.23
CA ARG A 28 9.51 12.95 -28.25
C ARG A 28 9.49 11.85 -29.32
N ALA A 29 10.66 11.43 -29.79
CA ALA A 29 10.80 10.37 -30.79
C ALA A 29 10.22 9.04 -30.28
N GLN A 30 10.42 8.74 -28.99
CA GLN A 30 9.97 7.49 -28.38
C GLN A 30 8.50 7.49 -27.96
N LEU A 31 7.98 8.64 -27.51
CA LEU A 31 6.58 8.75 -27.12
C LEU A 31 5.64 8.87 -28.33
N GLY A 32 6.12 9.41 -29.45
CA GLY A 32 5.32 9.61 -30.66
C GLY A 32 4.14 10.56 -30.47
N TRP A 33 4.22 11.46 -29.48
CA TRP A 33 3.14 12.40 -29.15
C TRP A 33 3.23 13.67 -30.00
N LYS A 34 2.08 14.31 -30.19
CA LYS A 34 2.03 15.68 -30.71
C LYS A 34 2.83 16.62 -29.81
N PRO A 35 3.50 17.65 -30.37
CA PRO A 35 4.34 18.58 -29.60
C PRO A 35 3.62 19.21 -28.39
N GLU A 36 2.35 19.57 -28.55
CA GLU A 36 1.55 20.25 -27.52
C GLU A 36 1.31 19.32 -26.32
N ARG A 37 1.06 18.04 -26.57
CA ARG A 37 0.84 17.03 -25.53
C ARG A 37 2.11 16.80 -24.72
N TYR A 38 3.25 16.75 -25.41
CA TYR A 38 4.55 16.58 -24.77
C TYR A 38 4.85 17.75 -23.85
N GLU A 39 4.71 18.99 -24.32
CA GLU A 39 4.96 20.17 -23.50
C GLU A 39 3.98 20.32 -22.35
N GLN A 40 2.69 20.02 -22.54
CA GLN A 40 1.70 20.05 -21.46
C GLN A 40 2.03 19.03 -20.35
N THR A 41 2.39 17.81 -20.73
CA THR A 41 2.74 16.75 -19.78
C THR A 41 4.04 17.08 -19.05
N LYS A 42 5.06 17.56 -19.77
CA LYS A 42 6.33 18.00 -19.21
C LYS A 42 6.14 19.16 -18.22
N LYS A 43 5.31 20.16 -18.57
CA LYS A 43 4.98 21.27 -17.67
C LYS A 43 4.32 20.78 -16.39
N SER A 44 3.32 19.90 -16.49
CA SER A 44 2.66 19.30 -15.33
C SER A 44 3.65 18.53 -14.43
N LEU A 45 4.57 17.76 -15.03
CA LEU A 45 5.58 17.01 -14.29
C LEU A 45 6.63 17.91 -13.61
N LEU A 46 6.98 19.05 -14.22
CA LEU A 46 7.86 20.07 -13.61
C LEU A 46 7.16 20.76 -12.43
N GLU A 47 5.88 21.14 -12.57
CA GLU A 47 5.07 21.72 -11.49
C GLU A 47 4.94 20.75 -10.30
N LYS A 48 4.77 19.46 -10.59
CA LYS A 48 4.74 18.37 -9.60
C LYS A 48 6.12 17.98 -9.05
N LYS A 49 7.21 18.63 -9.52
CA LYS A 49 8.60 18.33 -9.14
C LYS A 49 9.02 16.87 -9.37
N LEU A 50 8.38 16.18 -10.32
CA LEU A 50 8.68 14.78 -10.66
C LEU A 50 9.85 14.65 -11.65
N ILE A 51 10.18 15.74 -12.35
CA ILE A 51 11.34 15.83 -13.24
C ILE A 51 12.06 17.16 -13.01
N THR A 52 13.35 17.22 -13.36
CA THR A 52 14.12 18.46 -13.43
C THR A 52 14.75 18.63 -14.80
N LEU A 53 15.08 19.87 -15.13
CA LEU A 53 15.81 20.21 -16.34
C LEU A 53 17.31 20.08 -16.08
N ALA A 54 18.04 19.50 -17.03
CA ALA A 54 19.51 19.44 -17.00
C ALA A 54 20.12 20.36 -18.08
N GLN A 55 21.32 20.89 -17.80
CA GLN A 55 22.04 21.72 -18.76
C GLN A 55 22.46 20.92 -20.01
N GLY A 56 22.31 21.54 -21.18
CA GLY A 56 22.70 20.99 -22.49
C GLY A 56 21.92 21.61 -23.65
N ALA A 57 22.54 21.65 -24.84
CA ALA A 57 21.89 22.13 -26.06
C ALA A 57 20.63 21.31 -26.39
N GLY A 58 19.49 21.98 -26.58
CA GLY A 58 18.18 21.34 -26.86
C GLY A 58 17.35 20.95 -25.63
N GLY A 59 17.87 21.16 -24.41
CA GLY A 59 17.18 20.87 -23.16
C GLY A 59 17.07 19.37 -22.87
N LYS A 60 17.53 18.98 -21.68
CA LYS A 60 17.41 17.61 -21.18
C LYS A 60 16.45 17.57 -19.99
N VAL A 61 15.72 16.48 -19.86
CA VAL A 61 14.89 16.16 -18.70
C VAL A 61 15.53 14.99 -17.98
N ARG A 62 15.55 15.04 -16.65
CA ARG A 62 15.90 13.91 -15.80
C ARG A 62 14.82 13.75 -14.75
N LEU A 63 14.76 12.58 -14.12
CA LEU A 63 14.06 12.48 -12.86
C LEU A 63 14.73 13.45 -11.88
N ALA A 64 13.95 14.22 -11.12
CA ALA A 64 14.55 15.06 -10.09
C ALA A 64 15.38 14.16 -9.15
N ASN A 65 16.55 14.60 -8.68
CA ASN A 65 17.18 13.93 -7.55
C ASN A 65 16.26 14.18 -6.35
N GLY A 66 15.57 13.13 -5.88
CA GLY A 66 14.42 13.26 -4.98
C GLY A 66 13.07 13.43 -5.69
N ALA A 67 12.97 13.21 -7.00
CA ALA A 67 11.70 12.81 -7.61
C ALA A 67 11.36 11.51 -6.91
N ALA A 68 10.37 11.58 -6.03
CA ALA A 68 9.85 10.45 -5.31
C ALA A 68 9.92 9.23 -6.24
N VAL A 69 10.79 8.27 -5.89
CA VAL A 69 10.47 6.86 -6.11
C VAL A 69 8.99 6.81 -5.81
N ALA A 70 8.13 6.59 -6.83
CA ALA A 70 6.68 6.55 -6.61
C ALA A 70 6.50 5.82 -5.29
N PRO A 71 5.96 6.49 -4.24
CA PRO A 71 6.23 6.13 -2.86
C PRO A 71 6.05 4.63 -2.77
N LYS A 72 7.15 3.92 -2.43
CA LYS A 72 7.17 2.46 -2.51
C LYS A 72 5.90 1.99 -1.83
N ALA A 73 5.06 1.26 -2.58
CA ALA A 73 3.73 0.86 -2.12
C ALA A 73 3.84 0.36 -0.67
N LEU A 74 3.01 0.90 0.21
CA LEU A 74 3.09 0.55 1.63
C LEU A 74 2.86 -0.95 1.77
N LYS A 75 3.73 -1.61 2.51
CA LYS A 75 3.63 -3.05 2.76
C LYS A 75 2.52 -3.29 3.76
N VAL A 76 1.47 -3.95 3.33
CA VAL A 76 0.33 -4.36 4.15
C VAL A 76 0.49 -5.84 4.51
N PHE A 77 0.54 -6.14 5.80
CA PHE A 77 0.44 -7.51 6.31
C PHE A 77 -1.01 -7.76 6.74
N ILE A 78 -1.60 -8.89 6.37
CA ILE A 78 -2.96 -9.28 6.80
C ILE A 78 -2.84 -10.51 7.67
N SER A 79 -3.21 -10.37 8.94
CA SER A 79 -3.37 -11.47 9.87
C SER A 79 -4.84 -11.87 9.96
N TYR A 80 -5.14 -13.16 9.87
CA TYR A 80 -6.49 -13.71 9.91
C TYR A 80 -6.45 -15.15 10.41
N ALA A 81 -7.56 -15.65 10.95
CA ALA A 81 -7.70 -17.08 11.18
C ALA A 81 -8.03 -17.79 9.86
N HIS A 82 -7.43 -18.95 9.58
CA HIS A 82 -7.66 -19.67 8.32
C HIS A 82 -9.14 -19.94 8.01
N VAL A 83 -9.97 -20.13 9.04
CA VAL A 83 -11.43 -20.30 8.87
C VAL A 83 -12.12 -19.06 8.27
N ASP A 84 -11.50 -17.88 8.38
CA ASP A 84 -11.98 -16.61 7.85
C ASP A 84 -11.35 -16.26 6.48
N GLU A 85 -10.68 -17.21 5.82
CA GLU A 85 -10.04 -17.01 4.49
C GLU A 85 -11.00 -16.39 3.47
N THR A 86 -12.26 -16.81 3.46
CA THR A 86 -13.26 -16.26 2.54
C THR A 86 -13.44 -14.75 2.73
N ILE A 87 -13.51 -14.26 3.97
CA ILE A 87 -13.65 -12.82 4.26
C ILE A 87 -12.35 -12.09 3.88
N MET A 88 -11.20 -12.69 4.16
CA MET A 88 -9.89 -12.16 3.79
C MET A 88 -9.77 -11.99 2.26
N LEU A 89 -10.16 -13.00 1.47
CA LEU A 89 -10.13 -12.93 0.00
C LEU A 89 -11.09 -11.86 -0.54
N GLN A 90 -12.26 -11.68 0.07
CA GLN A 90 -13.17 -10.60 -0.28
C GLN A 90 -12.54 -9.23 0.01
N LEU A 91 -11.91 -9.05 1.17
CA LEU A 91 -11.15 -7.84 1.51
C LEU A 91 -10.04 -7.57 0.46
N LEU A 92 -9.27 -8.59 0.06
CA LEU A 92 -8.26 -8.45 -0.99
C LEU A 92 -8.84 -7.98 -2.31
N ALA A 93 -10.04 -8.45 -2.70
CA ALA A 93 -10.72 -8.00 -3.90
C ALA A 93 -11.05 -6.50 -3.81
N HIS A 94 -11.52 -6.02 -2.66
CA HIS A 94 -11.82 -4.61 -2.38
C HIS A 94 -10.57 -3.73 -2.26
N LEU A 95 -9.42 -4.28 -1.86
CA LEU A 95 -8.13 -3.58 -1.84
C LEU A 95 -7.43 -3.56 -3.22
N LYS A 96 -7.89 -4.35 -4.19
CA LYS A 96 -7.29 -4.44 -5.53
C LYS A 96 -7.21 -3.10 -6.28
N PRO A 97 -8.21 -2.19 -6.22
CA PRO A 97 -8.12 -0.89 -6.86
C PRO A 97 -6.94 -0.05 -6.32
N ILE A 98 -6.74 -0.03 -4.99
CA ILE A 98 -5.65 0.75 -4.38
C ILE A 98 -4.28 0.08 -4.52
N THR A 99 -4.25 -1.25 -4.64
CA THR A 99 -3.05 -2.00 -5.03
C THR A 99 -2.63 -1.64 -6.46
N LYS A 100 -3.59 -1.58 -7.41
CA LYS A 100 -3.33 -1.16 -8.81
C LYS A 100 -2.85 0.29 -8.92
N LEU A 101 -3.24 1.15 -7.99
CA LEU A 101 -2.74 2.52 -7.88
C LEU A 101 -1.33 2.61 -7.25
N GLY A 102 -0.77 1.49 -6.81
CA GLY A 102 0.55 1.45 -6.16
C GLY A 102 0.57 2.06 -4.76
N LEU A 103 -0.58 2.26 -4.11
CA LEU A 103 -0.64 2.79 -2.75
C LEU A 103 -0.20 1.75 -1.71
N VAL A 104 -0.58 0.49 -1.95
CA VAL A 104 -0.32 -0.63 -1.05
C VAL A 104 0.11 -1.86 -1.84
N ASP A 105 0.94 -2.69 -1.23
CA ASP A 105 1.20 -4.07 -1.63
C ASP A 105 0.94 -4.97 -0.43
N HIS A 106 0.17 -6.05 -0.61
CA HIS A 106 -0.31 -6.86 0.51
C HIS A 106 0.38 -8.22 0.58
N TRP A 107 0.50 -8.75 1.79
CA TRP A 107 1.02 -10.09 2.06
C TRP A 107 0.16 -10.78 3.12
N TYR A 108 -0.02 -12.09 2.96
CA TYR A 108 -0.67 -12.99 3.90
C TYR A 108 0.01 -14.37 3.81
N ASP A 109 -0.18 -15.21 4.82
CA ASP A 109 0.48 -16.51 4.97
C ASP A 109 0.26 -17.49 3.80
N GLY A 110 -0.87 -17.43 3.10
CA GLY A 110 -1.14 -18.22 1.90
C GLY A 110 -0.21 -17.91 0.71
N LYS A 111 0.69 -16.92 0.84
CA LYS A 111 1.78 -16.64 -0.12
C LYS A 111 3.08 -17.40 0.19
N ILE A 112 3.13 -18.13 1.31
CA ILE A 112 4.30 -18.95 1.69
C ILE A 112 4.38 -20.17 0.78
N LYS A 113 5.56 -20.43 0.22
CA LYS A 113 5.75 -21.55 -0.70
C LYS A 113 5.92 -22.87 0.07
N PRO A 114 5.49 -24.01 -0.51
CA PRO A 114 5.82 -25.32 0.04
C PRO A 114 7.34 -25.45 0.28
N GLY A 115 7.72 -25.79 1.52
CA GLY A 115 9.12 -25.94 1.94
C GLY A 115 9.75 -24.70 2.60
N GLU A 116 9.07 -23.55 2.63
CA GLU A 116 9.51 -22.38 3.40
C GLU A 116 9.22 -22.56 4.90
N LYS A 117 10.10 -22.05 5.77
CA LYS A 117 9.86 -22.03 7.22
C LYS A 117 8.79 -20.98 7.54
N TRP A 118 7.56 -21.45 7.76
CA TRP A 118 6.36 -20.64 7.97
C TRP A 118 6.55 -19.48 8.97
N ALA A 119 6.95 -19.78 10.21
CA ALA A 119 7.16 -18.77 11.26
C ALA A 119 8.22 -17.70 10.88
N ALA A 120 9.32 -18.09 10.23
CA ALA A 120 10.36 -17.14 9.85
C ALA A 120 9.86 -16.15 8.77
N ALA A 121 9.07 -16.65 7.80
CA ALA A 121 8.49 -15.83 6.76
C ALA A 121 7.44 -14.84 7.31
N ILE A 122 6.57 -15.31 8.21
CA ILE A 122 5.59 -14.45 8.88
C ILE A 122 6.30 -13.33 9.66
N LYS A 123 7.23 -13.68 10.55
CA LYS A 123 7.98 -12.71 11.35
C LYS A 123 8.67 -11.66 10.49
N GLN A 124 9.32 -12.09 9.41
CA GLN A 124 9.97 -11.16 8.47
C GLN A 124 8.95 -10.20 7.85
N LYS A 125 7.83 -10.72 7.37
CA LYS A 125 6.83 -9.90 6.65
C LYS A 125 6.09 -8.96 7.58
N LEU A 126 5.80 -9.39 8.80
CA LEU A 126 5.26 -8.55 9.84
C LEU A 126 6.22 -7.40 10.19
N ASN A 127 7.51 -7.69 10.38
CA ASN A 127 8.54 -6.69 10.67
C ASN A 127 8.76 -5.68 9.53
N GLU A 128 8.56 -6.12 8.29
CA GLU A 128 8.65 -5.24 7.12
C GLU A 128 7.37 -4.41 6.88
N ALA A 129 6.26 -4.73 7.55
CA ALA A 129 4.97 -4.12 7.27
C ALA A 129 4.90 -2.66 7.72
N ASP A 130 4.40 -1.81 6.83
CA ASP A 130 4.01 -0.43 7.13
C ASP A 130 2.62 -0.36 7.75
N ILE A 131 1.74 -1.29 7.35
CA ILE A 131 0.38 -1.44 7.86
C ILE A 131 0.14 -2.92 8.19
N VAL A 132 -0.43 -3.22 9.34
CA VAL A 132 -0.86 -4.54 9.78
C VAL A 132 -2.37 -4.51 9.95
N LEU A 133 -3.08 -5.28 9.13
CA LEU A 133 -4.52 -5.47 9.23
C LEU A 133 -4.80 -6.73 10.04
N LEU A 134 -5.55 -6.60 11.13
CA LEU A 134 -5.96 -7.75 11.97
C LEU A 134 -7.41 -8.08 11.66
N LEU A 135 -7.66 -9.19 10.96
CA LEU A 135 -9.01 -9.66 10.65
C LEU A 135 -9.56 -10.47 11.83
N ILE A 136 -10.25 -9.77 12.72
CA ILE A 136 -10.62 -10.23 14.06
C ILE A 136 -11.93 -11.02 14.05
N SER A 137 -11.89 -12.17 14.67
CA SER A 137 -13.00 -13.09 14.89
C SER A 137 -12.78 -13.86 16.19
N VAL A 138 -13.76 -14.69 16.59
CA VAL A 138 -13.58 -15.60 17.73
C VAL A 138 -12.44 -16.60 17.49
N ASP A 139 -12.22 -17.03 16.25
CA ASP A 139 -11.13 -17.95 15.93
C ASP A 139 -9.78 -17.23 15.88
N PHE A 140 -9.75 -15.94 15.50
CA PHE A 140 -8.55 -15.12 15.55
C PHE A 140 -8.05 -14.95 16.99
N ILE A 141 -8.92 -14.53 17.92
CA ILE A 141 -8.53 -14.30 19.33
C ILE A 141 -8.10 -15.59 20.03
N ASN A 142 -8.68 -16.73 19.64
CA ASN A 142 -8.33 -18.04 20.20
C ASN A 142 -7.16 -18.72 19.47
N SER A 143 -6.61 -18.11 18.43
CA SER A 143 -5.45 -18.65 17.72
C SER A 143 -4.15 -18.41 18.51
N GLU A 144 -3.17 -19.29 18.33
CA GLU A 144 -1.85 -19.15 18.97
C GLU A 144 -1.19 -17.80 18.63
N TYR A 145 -1.44 -17.26 17.43
CA TYR A 145 -0.92 -15.97 16.96
C TYR A 145 -1.30 -14.77 17.85
N CYS A 146 -2.49 -14.75 18.48
CA CYS A 146 -2.84 -13.67 19.42
C CYS A 146 -2.02 -13.70 20.70
N ASN A 147 -1.54 -14.88 21.10
CA ASN A 147 -0.71 -15.08 22.29
C ASN A 147 0.80 -14.95 21.99
N GLU A 148 1.17 -14.81 20.72
CA GLU A 148 2.56 -14.81 20.26
C GLU A 148 3.27 -13.47 20.44
N VAL A 149 4.60 -13.56 20.51
CA VAL A 149 5.54 -12.43 20.55
C VAL A 149 5.33 -11.49 19.36
N GLU A 150 4.89 -12.02 18.22
CA GLU A 150 4.77 -11.29 16.95
C GLU A 150 3.70 -10.19 16.99
N LEU A 151 2.51 -10.47 17.55
CA LEU A 151 1.47 -9.46 17.70
C LEU A 151 1.89 -8.37 18.69
N LYS A 152 2.57 -8.75 19.80
CA LYS A 152 3.12 -7.79 20.77
C LYS A 152 4.17 -6.88 20.14
N ASP A 153 5.04 -7.43 19.31
CA ASP A 153 6.04 -6.66 18.57
C ASP A 153 5.38 -5.69 17.57
N ALA A 154 4.34 -6.12 16.86
CA ALA A 154 3.57 -5.25 15.96
C ALA A 154 2.89 -4.09 16.71
N LEU A 155 2.25 -4.37 17.85
CA LEU A 155 1.61 -3.35 18.71
C LEU A 155 2.64 -2.39 19.32
N SER A 156 3.79 -2.89 19.76
CA SER A 156 4.90 -2.05 20.24
C SER A 156 5.42 -1.12 19.15
N ARG A 157 5.62 -1.63 17.93
CA ARG A 157 5.99 -0.81 16.77
C ARG A 157 4.90 0.22 16.41
N HIS A 158 3.63 -0.13 16.61
CA HIS A 158 2.53 0.80 16.41
C HIS A 158 2.56 1.96 17.40
N ALA A 159 2.75 1.66 18.69
CA ALA A 159 2.91 2.68 19.72
C ALA A 159 4.10 3.62 19.46
N GLN A 160 5.15 3.11 18.80
CA GLN A 160 6.32 3.89 18.38
C GLN A 160 6.14 4.64 17.05
N GLY A 161 5.01 4.47 16.35
CA GLY A 161 4.76 5.06 15.03
C GLY A 161 5.56 4.44 13.88
N LEU A 162 6.14 3.26 14.09
CA LEU A 162 6.95 2.52 13.10
C LEU A 162 6.11 1.64 12.16
N THR A 163 4.88 1.32 12.55
CA THR A 163 3.89 0.60 11.75
C THR A 163 2.49 1.05 12.14
N GLU A 164 1.49 0.80 11.31
CA GLU A 164 0.10 1.06 11.65
C GLU A 164 -0.64 -0.25 11.88
N VAL A 165 -1.16 -0.50 13.08
CA VAL A 165 -2.03 -1.66 13.34
C VAL A 165 -3.49 -1.19 13.22
N ILE A 166 -4.27 -1.88 12.38
CA ILE A 166 -5.68 -1.56 12.13
C ILE A 166 -6.52 -2.82 12.39
N PRO A 167 -7.29 -2.84 13.49
CA PRO A 167 -8.30 -3.88 13.74
C PRO A 167 -9.40 -3.85 12.67
N ILE A 168 -9.75 -4.99 12.11
CA ILE A 168 -10.89 -5.18 11.19
C ILE A 168 -11.78 -6.28 11.77
N ILE A 169 -12.97 -5.93 12.24
CA ILE A 169 -13.88 -6.88 12.87
C ILE A 169 -14.56 -7.70 11.78
N ALA A 170 -14.12 -8.95 11.61
CA ALA A 170 -14.68 -9.88 10.64
C ALA A 170 -15.99 -10.48 11.15
N ARG A 171 -15.97 -10.99 12.38
CA ARG A 171 -17.10 -11.60 13.09
C ARG A 171 -17.24 -10.98 14.48
N ASN A 172 -18.47 -10.99 15.01
CA ASN A 172 -18.73 -10.54 16.38
C ASN A 172 -17.95 -11.41 17.38
N CYS A 173 -17.18 -10.78 18.27
CA CYS A 173 -16.49 -11.41 19.39
C CYS A 173 -16.13 -10.36 20.47
N LEU A 174 -15.64 -10.82 21.63
CA LEU A 174 -15.22 -9.97 22.75
C LEU A 174 -13.80 -9.41 22.53
N TRP A 175 -13.60 -8.66 21.45
CA TRP A 175 -12.27 -8.17 21.06
C TRP A 175 -11.81 -6.93 21.82
N HIS A 176 -12.70 -6.25 22.54
CA HIS A 176 -12.34 -5.03 23.30
C HIS A 176 -11.43 -5.32 24.49
N ASP A 177 -11.43 -6.55 25.01
CA ASP A 177 -10.60 -6.97 26.14
C ASP A 177 -9.19 -7.41 25.69
N GLU A 178 -8.93 -7.44 24.38
CA GLU A 178 -7.64 -7.81 23.81
C GLU A 178 -6.66 -6.63 23.74
N ALA A 179 -5.37 -6.92 23.56
CA ALA A 179 -4.30 -5.91 23.55
C ALA A 179 -4.42 -4.83 22.44
N PHE A 180 -5.26 -5.08 21.43
CA PHE A 180 -5.59 -4.15 20.36
C PHE A 180 -6.99 -3.51 20.50
N GLY A 181 -7.70 -3.79 21.60
CA GLY A 181 -9.08 -3.35 21.85
C GLY A 181 -9.25 -1.83 22.00
N GLU A 182 -8.18 -1.13 22.37
CA GLU A 182 -8.17 0.35 22.46
C GLU A 182 -7.98 1.04 21.10
N LEU A 183 -7.57 0.29 20.06
CA LEU A 183 -7.36 0.84 18.72
C LEU A 183 -8.70 1.03 18.01
N GLN A 184 -8.78 2.10 17.19
CA GLN A 184 -9.97 2.35 16.39
C GLN A 184 -10.13 1.25 15.31
N ALA A 185 -11.17 0.43 15.48
CA ALA A 185 -11.48 -0.67 14.57
C ALA A 185 -12.27 -0.22 13.32
N LEU A 186 -12.15 -1.04 12.28
CA LEU A 186 -12.98 -1.01 11.08
C LEU A 186 -13.87 -2.27 11.00
N PRO A 187 -15.00 -2.24 10.29
CA PRO A 187 -15.78 -1.07 9.89
C PRO A 187 -16.08 -0.13 11.07
N LYS A 188 -16.55 1.08 10.79
CA LYS A 188 -16.79 2.10 11.82
C LYS A 188 -17.64 1.55 12.97
N ASN A 189 -17.33 1.99 14.19
CA ASN A 189 -17.93 1.52 15.44
C ASN A 189 -17.67 0.02 15.75
N GLY A 190 -16.73 -0.62 15.06
CA GLY A 190 -16.40 -2.03 15.30
C GLY A 190 -17.51 -3.00 14.89
N GLN A 191 -18.41 -2.60 13.99
CA GLN A 191 -19.47 -3.46 13.49
C GLN A 191 -18.88 -4.57 12.61
N ALA A 192 -19.06 -5.83 13.01
CA ALA A 192 -18.48 -6.96 12.29
C ALA A 192 -18.96 -7.04 10.83
N ILE A 193 -18.05 -7.31 9.88
CA ILE A 193 -18.36 -7.48 8.45
C ILE A 193 -19.52 -8.48 8.23
N THR A 194 -19.55 -9.59 8.96
CA THR A 194 -20.61 -10.60 8.82
C THR A 194 -21.99 -10.14 9.30
N SER A 195 -22.08 -9.05 10.05
CA SER A 195 -23.34 -8.51 10.58
C SER A 195 -24.02 -7.50 9.65
N TRP A 196 -23.34 -7.08 8.58
CA TRP A 196 -23.92 -6.17 7.59
C TRP A 196 -24.89 -6.92 6.69
N ALA A 197 -25.95 -6.23 6.25
CA ALA A 197 -26.89 -6.75 5.28
C ALA A 197 -26.21 -7.04 3.93
N ASP A 198 -25.32 -6.14 3.51
CA ASP A 198 -24.41 -6.34 2.39
C ASP A 198 -22.96 -6.27 2.87
N ARG A 199 -22.21 -7.34 2.63
CA ARG A 199 -20.79 -7.41 3.01
C ARG A 199 -19.92 -6.53 2.11
N ASP A 200 -20.32 -6.27 0.87
CA ASP A 200 -19.57 -5.40 -0.03
C ASP A 200 -19.58 -3.96 0.45
N ASP A 201 -20.64 -3.50 1.11
CA ASP A 201 -20.70 -2.19 1.75
C ASP A 201 -19.68 -2.09 2.89
N ALA A 202 -19.65 -3.10 3.77
CA ALA A 202 -18.70 -3.17 4.89
C ALA A 202 -17.25 -3.17 4.39
N LEU A 203 -16.95 -4.02 3.41
CA LEU A 203 -15.61 -4.16 2.83
C LEU A 203 -15.19 -2.92 2.02
N THR A 204 -16.14 -2.26 1.36
CA THR A 204 -15.90 -0.97 0.69
C THR A 204 -15.53 0.11 1.70
N GLU A 205 -16.19 0.14 2.86
CA GLU A 205 -15.86 1.07 3.94
C GLU A 205 -14.45 0.83 4.47
N VAL A 206 -14.11 -0.44 4.74
CA VAL A 206 -12.75 -0.85 5.15
C VAL A 206 -11.72 -0.40 4.12
N ALA A 207 -11.94 -0.69 2.83
CA ALA A 207 -11.01 -0.33 1.76
C ALA A 207 -10.83 1.19 1.62
N LYS A 208 -11.89 1.98 1.79
CA LYS A 208 -11.82 3.45 1.80
C LYS A 208 -10.99 3.97 2.97
N ALA A 209 -11.17 3.41 4.16
CA ALA A 209 -10.41 3.79 5.36
C ALA A 209 -8.93 3.42 5.23
N VAL A 210 -8.61 2.19 4.77
CA VAL A 210 -7.23 1.77 4.50
C VAL A 210 -6.58 2.66 3.45
N ARG A 211 -7.31 3.04 2.39
CA ARG A 211 -6.82 3.97 1.37
C ARG A 211 -6.45 5.32 1.97
N ALA A 212 -7.35 5.92 2.75
CA ALA A 212 -7.11 7.22 3.38
C ALA A 212 -5.89 7.15 4.29
N ARG A 213 -5.79 6.11 5.12
CA ARG A 213 -4.65 5.93 6.01
C ARG A 213 -3.33 5.73 5.26
N ALA A 214 -3.35 4.95 4.18
CA ALA A 214 -2.18 4.78 3.32
C ALA A 214 -1.71 6.11 2.70
N GLN A 215 -2.63 6.96 2.27
CA GLN A 215 -2.31 8.29 1.73
C GLN A 215 -1.69 9.21 2.80
N ASP A 216 -2.20 9.19 4.03
CA ASP A 216 -1.63 9.96 5.14
C ASP A 216 -0.20 9.52 5.47
N LEU A 217 0.04 8.21 5.55
CA LEU A 217 1.36 7.64 5.84
C LEU A 217 2.36 7.95 4.73
N ILE A 218 1.93 7.88 3.46
CA ILE A 218 2.75 8.30 2.33
C ILE A 218 3.08 9.79 2.42
N GLY A 219 2.11 10.64 2.74
CA GLY A 219 2.32 12.08 2.90
C GLY A 219 3.32 12.43 4.02
N LYS A 220 3.29 11.69 5.14
CA LYS A 220 4.25 11.84 6.24
C LYS A 220 5.67 11.41 5.88
N LYS A 221 5.86 10.42 5.02
CA LYS A 221 7.19 9.93 4.60
C LYS A 221 7.89 10.83 3.58
N VAL A 222 7.14 11.73 2.93
CA VAL A 222 7.67 12.64 1.89
C VAL A 222 8.12 13.98 2.49
N ASN A 223 7.69 14.30 3.71
CA ASN A 223 8.08 15.51 4.46
C ASN A 223 9.17 15.20 5.48
#